data_AF-A0A6P3XEV3-F1
#
_entry.id   AF-A0A6P3XEV3-F1
#
_cell.length_a   1.000
_cell.length_b   1.000
_cell.length_c   1.000
_cell.angle_alpha   90.00
_cell.angle_beta   90.00
_cell.angle_gamma   90.00
#
_symmetry.space_group_name_H-M   'P 1'
#
loop_
_entity.id
_entity.type
_entity.pdbx_description
1 polymer ?
#
loop_
_entity_poly.entity_id
_entity_poly.type
_entity_poly.pdbx_seq_one_letter_code
_entity_poly.pdbx_strand_id
1 'polypeptide(L)'
;MEISPDRQATSLNASYQRDVQYIFTPSNWILGSIGIWPIPFRGIRHHISKISIFTCNFVLSFAMVPCALHIIYDQKDLNIRLKLSGLLGFCGTAMLKFFVLVIRRPKIRKCIEYVEDDWWQVKFKSDRERMLKYAGIGRNLSLICTTTMYSAGFIYHLILPFCVEHKLGNETIRPLVYPTYSEFSQSHISPTYEIVYMAHCMCGYTIYTVTVGTCGLAAIFATHACGQIQMVLSRLEDLLDGKNFDQIPNIQQRIAAIVKSHVQVMRFAAVVEEVLQEICLVEFTSSLCTICLLEYYCILDWQANDRVGLLTYFMLLVSFVFNVFILCYIGELLMEKPNWNNVLFDQLVSTSAAISSRSYTDNRHVQPSRKNQCW
;
A
#
# COMPACT_ATOMS: atom_id res chain seq x y z
N MET A 1 -44.93 11.91 -15.10
CA MET A 1 -44.37 10.77 -15.84
C MET A 1 -43.10 11.26 -16.51
N GLU A 2 -41.98 11.17 -15.80
CA GLU A 2 -40.63 11.41 -16.32
C GLU A 2 -39.74 10.44 -15.54
N ILE A 3 -39.25 9.42 -16.25
CA ILE A 3 -38.42 8.35 -15.69
C ILE A 3 -36.97 8.81 -15.83
N SER A 4 -36.27 8.97 -14.71
CA SER A 4 -34.82 9.23 -14.69
C SER A 4 -34.09 8.09 -15.43
N PRO A 5 -33.18 8.36 -16.38
CA PRO A 5 -32.63 7.33 -17.27
C PRO A 5 -31.59 6.38 -16.64
N ASP A 6 -31.20 6.52 -15.37
CA ASP A 6 -29.91 5.98 -14.88
C ASP A 6 -29.93 4.67 -14.07
N ARG A 7 -31.02 3.88 -14.09
CA ARG A 7 -31.05 2.55 -13.42
C ARG A 7 -31.33 1.40 -14.38
N GLN A 8 -30.44 1.19 -15.34
CA GLN A 8 -30.37 -0.10 -16.03
C GLN A 8 -29.42 -1.04 -15.28
N ALA A 9 -29.99 -2.01 -14.56
CA ALA A 9 -29.22 -3.14 -14.05
C ALA A 9 -28.67 -3.92 -15.24
N THR A 10 -27.35 -3.84 -15.45
CA THR A 10 -26.67 -4.63 -16.48
C THR A 10 -26.25 -5.99 -15.89
N SER A 11 -25.98 -6.97 -16.76
CA SER A 11 -25.38 -8.25 -16.37
C SER A 11 -24.06 -8.05 -15.60
N LEU A 12 -23.54 -9.11 -14.96
CA LEU A 12 -22.20 -9.15 -14.32
C LEU A 12 -21.17 -8.30 -15.07
N ASN A 13 -20.36 -7.52 -14.35
CA ASN A 13 -19.46 -6.51 -14.91
C ASN A 13 -18.55 -7.12 -16.00
N ALA A 14 -18.93 -6.95 -17.28
CA ALA A 14 -18.18 -7.48 -18.41
C ALA A 14 -16.77 -6.86 -18.56
N SER A 15 -16.53 -5.72 -17.89
CA SER A 15 -15.25 -5.02 -17.85
C SER A 15 -14.41 -5.30 -16.60
N TYR A 16 -14.84 -6.17 -15.67
CA TYR A 16 -14.15 -6.36 -14.38
C TYR A 16 -12.66 -6.71 -14.54
N GLN A 17 -12.31 -7.54 -15.54
CA GLN A 17 -10.92 -7.91 -15.80
C GLN A 17 -10.06 -6.70 -16.16
N ARG A 18 -10.60 -5.73 -16.93
CA ARG A 18 -9.90 -4.49 -17.26
C ARG A 18 -9.77 -3.58 -16.04
N ASP A 19 -10.80 -3.51 -15.21
CA ASP A 19 -10.78 -2.67 -14.00
C ASP A 19 -9.77 -3.22 -12.96
N VAL A 20 -9.77 -4.54 -12.74
CA VAL A 20 -8.79 -5.23 -11.87
C VAL A 20 -7.37 -5.10 -12.42
N GLN A 21 -7.18 -5.31 -13.72
CA GLN A 21 -5.87 -5.09 -14.35
C GLN A 21 -5.41 -3.65 -14.18
N TYR A 22 -6.30 -2.66 -14.39
CA TYR A 22 -5.99 -1.26 -14.20
C TYR A 22 -5.50 -0.97 -12.76
N ILE A 23 -6.12 -1.56 -11.74
CA ILE A 23 -5.72 -1.33 -10.34
C ILE A 23 -4.36 -1.96 -10.05
N PHE A 24 -4.22 -3.24 -10.37
CA PHE A 24 -3.10 -4.03 -9.89
C PHE A 24 -1.88 -4.05 -10.81
N THR A 25 -1.96 -3.55 -12.06
CA THR A 25 -0.83 -3.58 -13.00
C THR A 25 0.46 -3.00 -12.38
N PRO A 26 0.48 -1.77 -11.81
CA PRO A 26 1.71 -1.22 -11.24
C PRO A 26 2.28 -2.10 -10.12
N SER A 27 1.44 -2.53 -9.18
CA SER A 27 1.86 -3.38 -8.06
C SER A 27 2.29 -4.78 -8.51
N ASN A 28 1.67 -5.34 -9.56
CA ASN A 28 2.05 -6.60 -10.17
C ASN A 28 3.43 -6.51 -10.82
N TRP A 29 3.74 -5.44 -11.55
CA TRP A 29 5.08 -5.23 -12.10
C TRP A 29 6.13 -5.08 -10.99
N ILE A 30 5.86 -4.24 -10.00
CA ILE A 30 6.78 -3.94 -8.89
C ILE A 30 7.03 -5.17 -8.03
N LEU A 31 5.98 -5.78 -7.47
CA LEU A 31 6.14 -6.96 -6.61
C LEU A 31 6.45 -8.22 -7.42
N GLY A 32 6.10 -8.27 -8.70
CA GLY A 32 6.41 -9.39 -9.58
C GLY A 32 7.90 -9.49 -9.89
N SER A 33 8.62 -8.36 -10.01
CA SER A 33 10.06 -8.37 -10.30
C SER A 33 10.88 -9.05 -9.19
N ILE A 34 10.53 -8.78 -7.93
CA ILE A 34 11.10 -9.42 -6.73
C ILE A 34 10.41 -10.74 -6.36
N GLY A 35 9.54 -11.21 -7.26
CA GLY A 35 8.82 -12.46 -7.15
C GLY A 35 7.70 -12.47 -6.12
N ILE A 36 7.43 -11.40 -5.35
CA ILE A 36 6.41 -11.30 -4.28
C ILE A 36 4.97 -11.46 -4.76
N TRP A 37 4.68 -11.02 -5.99
CA TRP A 37 3.32 -11.05 -6.51
C TRP A 37 2.69 -12.46 -6.41
N PRO A 38 1.49 -12.60 -5.82
CA PRO A 38 0.86 -13.90 -5.62
C PRO A 38 0.30 -14.43 -6.93
N ILE A 39 1.12 -15.23 -7.59
CA ILE A 39 0.80 -15.86 -8.86
C ILE A 39 0.09 -17.21 -8.60
N PRO A 40 -0.96 -17.59 -9.37
CA PRO A 40 -1.56 -18.91 -9.24
C PRO A 40 -0.52 -20.03 -9.47
N PHE A 41 -0.52 -21.00 -8.56
CA PHE A 41 0.52 -22.03 -8.33
C PHE A 41 0.70 -23.09 -9.45
N ARG A 42 0.76 -22.69 -10.73
CA ARG A 42 1.02 -23.64 -11.83
C ARG A 42 2.05 -23.13 -12.84
N GLY A 43 3.09 -23.94 -13.06
CA GLY A 43 4.05 -23.79 -14.16
C GLY A 43 5.38 -23.09 -13.83
N ILE A 44 6.10 -22.73 -14.90
CA ILE A 44 7.45 -22.10 -14.90
C ILE A 44 7.52 -20.84 -14.01
N ARG A 45 6.42 -20.08 -13.94
CA ARG A 45 6.32 -18.81 -13.21
C ARG A 45 6.50 -18.96 -11.69
N HIS A 46 6.16 -20.12 -11.12
CA HIS A 46 6.40 -20.44 -9.70
C HIS A 46 7.90 -20.60 -9.40
N HIS A 47 8.62 -21.28 -10.28
CA HIS A 47 10.07 -21.45 -10.15
C HIS A 47 10.79 -20.11 -10.29
N ILE A 48 10.38 -19.28 -11.26
CA ILE A 48 10.92 -17.92 -11.44
C ILE A 48 10.72 -17.07 -10.18
N SER A 49 9.53 -17.13 -9.56
CA SER A 49 9.26 -16.42 -8.30
C SER A 49 10.20 -16.87 -7.17
N LYS A 50 10.40 -18.19 -6.99
CA LYS A 50 11.32 -18.73 -5.98
C LYS A 50 12.77 -18.32 -6.23
N ILE A 51 13.22 -18.37 -7.48
CA ILE A 51 14.57 -17.95 -7.87
C ILE A 51 14.74 -16.46 -7.58
N SER A 52 13.77 -15.62 -7.96
CA SER A 52 13.81 -14.18 -7.67
C SER A 52 13.89 -13.90 -6.16
N ILE A 53 13.10 -14.59 -5.32
CA ILE A 53 13.18 -14.49 -3.86
C ILE A 53 14.58 -14.83 -3.34
N PHE A 54 15.16 -15.94 -3.81
CA PHE A 54 16.47 -16.38 -3.40
C PHE A 54 17.53 -15.35 -3.80
N THR A 55 17.50 -14.88 -5.05
CA THR A 55 18.42 -13.88 -5.57
C THR A 55 18.34 -12.56 -4.80
N CYS A 56 17.13 -12.05 -4.52
CA CYS A 56 16.95 -10.82 -3.74
C CYS A 56 17.54 -10.95 -2.32
N ASN A 57 17.28 -12.06 -1.62
CA ASN A 57 17.87 -12.30 -0.29
C ASN A 57 19.39 -12.43 -0.33
N PHE A 58 19.90 -13.12 -1.35
CA PHE A 58 21.33 -13.28 -1.55
C PHE A 58 22.02 -11.92 -1.76
N VAL A 59 21.46 -11.08 -2.63
CA VAL A 59 21.99 -9.73 -2.91
C VAL A 59 21.93 -8.83 -1.67
N LEU A 60 20.84 -8.85 -0.91
CA LEU A 60 20.73 -8.09 0.35
C LEU A 60 21.81 -8.56 1.35
N SER A 61 21.95 -9.87 1.54
CA SER A 61 22.95 -10.44 2.45
C SER A 61 24.38 -10.13 2.00
N PHE A 62 24.64 -10.23 0.69
CA PHE A 62 25.92 -9.93 0.07
C PHE A 62 26.33 -8.47 0.27
N ALA A 63 25.40 -7.53 0.26
CA ALA A 63 25.69 -6.12 0.55
C ALA A 63 25.89 -5.87 2.06
N MET A 64 25.07 -6.50 2.91
CA MET A 64 25.09 -6.27 4.36
C MET A 64 26.34 -6.84 5.05
N VAL A 65 26.74 -8.07 4.73
CA VAL A 65 27.81 -8.77 5.47
C VAL A 65 29.17 -8.06 5.34
N PRO A 66 29.65 -7.71 4.14
CA PRO A 66 30.93 -6.99 4.00
C PRO A 66 30.87 -5.58 4.61
N CYS A 67 29.73 -4.89 4.49
CA CYS A 67 29.53 -3.57 5.09
C CYS A 67 29.57 -3.64 6.63
N ALA A 68 28.94 -4.64 7.24
CA ALA A 68 28.98 -4.85 8.68
C ALA A 68 30.41 -5.14 9.18
N LEU A 69 31.18 -5.97 8.46
CA LEU A 69 32.59 -6.23 8.79
C LEU A 69 33.44 -4.96 8.68
N HIS A 70 33.24 -4.17 7.63
CA HIS A 70 33.93 -2.88 7.46
C HIS A 70 33.66 -1.90 8.62
N ILE A 71 32.41 -1.81 9.06
CA ILE A 71 32.02 -0.98 10.22
C ILE A 71 32.71 -1.44 11.51
N ILE A 72 32.86 -2.75 11.72
CA ILE A 72 33.40 -3.31 12.96
C ILE A 72 34.92 -3.19 13.00
N TYR A 73 35.61 -3.48 11.88
CA TYR A 73 37.05 -3.69 11.87
C TYR A 73 37.86 -2.54 11.26
N ASP A 74 37.33 -1.83 10.26
CA ASP A 74 38.09 -0.81 9.53
C ASP A 74 37.77 0.63 9.94
N GLN A 75 36.51 0.92 10.25
CA GLN A 75 36.04 2.29 10.45
C GLN A 75 36.21 2.78 11.88
N LYS A 76 37.09 3.78 12.04
CA LYS A 76 37.35 4.46 13.33
C LYS A 76 36.64 5.81 13.47
N ASP A 77 36.27 6.43 12.34
CA ASP A 77 35.56 7.70 12.33
C ASP A 77 34.09 7.50 12.74
N LEU A 78 33.65 8.22 13.78
CA LEU A 78 32.30 8.07 14.33
C LEU A 78 31.21 8.55 13.36
N ASN A 79 31.47 9.58 12.55
CA ASN A 79 30.50 10.13 11.61
C ASN A 79 30.30 9.17 10.43
N ILE A 80 31.38 8.62 9.88
CA ILE A 80 31.32 7.61 8.81
C ILE A 80 30.68 6.33 9.35
N ARG A 81 31.03 5.90 10.56
CA ARG A 81 30.42 4.75 11.22
C ARG A 81 28.91 4.92 11.42
N LEU A 82 28.47 6.12 11.81
CA LEU A 82 27.04 6.43 11.93
C LEU A 82 26.35 6.40 10.55
N LYS A 83 26.92 7.02 9.51
CA LYS A 83 26.45 6.97 8.11
C LYS A 83 26.21 5.53 7.64
N LEU A 84 27.21 4.67 7.83
CA LEU A 84 27.14 3.27 7.41
C LEU A 84 26.20 2.42 8.27
N SER A 85 26.12 2.68 9.58
CA SER A 85 25.17 1.99 10.46
C SER A 85 23.72 2.31 10.10
N GLY A 86 23.44 3.56 9.70
CA GLY A 86 22.12 3.99 9.22
C GLY A 86 21.70 3.25 7.96
N LEU A 87 22.62 3.19 6.98
CA LEU A 87 22.43 2.45 5.74
C LEU A 87 22.22 0.95 5.99
N LEU A 88 23.04 0.35 6.86
CA LEU A 88 22.91 -1.07 7.23
C LEU A 88 21.59 -1.35 7.96
N GLY A 89 21.18 -0.45 8.86
CA GLY A 89 19.89 -0.51 9.54
C GLY A 89 18.73 -0.49 8.56
N PHE A 90 18.74 0.42 7.58
CA PHE A 90 17.71 0.51 6.54
C PHE A 90 17.68 -0.74 5.64
N CYS A 91 18.84 -1.28 5.27
CA CYS A 91 18.91 -2.55 4.53
C CYS A 91 18.35 -3.72 5.35
N GLY A 92 18.65 -3.76 6.66
CA GLY A 92 18.13 -4.75 7.59
C GLY A 92 16.60 -4.68 7.74
N THR A 93 16.02 -3.49 7.85
CA THR A 93 14.55 -3.34 7.90
C THR A 93 13.91 -3.73 6.56
N ALA A 94 14.54 -3.42 5.43
CA ALA A 94 14.10 -3.88 4.11
C ALA A 94 14.10 -5.41 4.00
N MET A 95 15.15 -6.07 4.49
CA MET A 95 15.23 -7.53 4.52
C MET A 95 14.14 -8.13 5.42
N LEU A 96 13.90 -7.57 6.61
CA LEU A 96 12.82 -8.01 7.50
C LEU A 96 11.45 -7.89 6.82
N LYS A 97 11.13 -6.73 6.23
CA LYS A 97 9.88 -6.52 5.48
C LYS A 97 9.76 -7.52 4.32
N PHE A 98 10.84 -7.77 3.60
CA PHE A 98 10.88 -8.76 2.52
C PHE A 98 10.47 -10.15 3.00
N PHE A 99 11.07 -10.62 4.11
CA PHE A 99 10.71 -11.91 4.72
C PHE A 99 9.25 -11.95 5.16
N VAL A 100 8.76 -10.90 5.84
CA VAL A 100 7.36 -10.83 6.29
C VAL A 100 6.41 -10.86 5.09
N LEU A 101 6.68 -10.10 4.02
CA LEU A 101 5.88 -10.14 2.79
C LEU A 101 5.85 -11.54 2.17
N VAL A 102 6.99 -12.23 2.11
CA VAL A 102 7.07 -13.61 1.59
C VAL A 102 6.20 -14.56 2.41
N ILE A 103 6.23 -14.47 3.75
CA ILE A 103 5.40 -15.29 4.64
C ILE A 103 3.92 -14.95 4.48
N ARG A 104 3.57 -13.66 4.35
CA ARG A 104 2.18 -13.18 4.26
C ARG A 104 1.58 -13.31 2.85
N ARG A 105 2.33 -13.77 1.84
CA ARG A 105 1.85 -13.97 0.45
C ARG A 105 0.49 -14.64 0.32
N PRO A 106 0.15 -15.73 1.05
CA PRO A 106 -1.17 -16.36 0.91
C PRO A 106 -2.31 -15.43 1.35
N LYS A 107 -2.08 -14.58 2.37
CA LYS A 107 -3.06 -13.60 2.83
C LYS A 107 -3.18 -12.41 1.87
N ILE A 108 -2.06 -11.95 1.29
CA ILE A 108 -2.06 -10.94 0.22
C ILE A 108 -2.88 -11.44 -0.98
N ARG A 109 -2.70 -12.70 -1.38
CA ARG A 109 -3.51 -13.34 -2.43
C ARG A 109 -4.99 -13.29 -2.11
N LYS A 110 -5.36 -13.64 -0.88
CA LYS A 110 -6.74 -13.59 -0.41
C LYS A 110 -7.32 -12.19 -0.46
N CYS A 111 -6.55 -11.15 -0.12
CA CYS A 111 -6.98 -9.76 -0.28
C CYS A 111 -7.24 -9.40 -1.74
N ILE A 112 -6.37 -9.83 -2.66
CA ILE A 112 -6.58 -9.60 -4.11
C ILE A 112 -7.83 -10.32 -4.60
N GLU A 113 -8.06 -11.57 -4.18
CA GLU A 113 -9.27 -12.34 -4.50
C GLU A 113 -10.53 -11.62 -3.99
N TYR A 114 -10.52 -11.04 -2.78
CA TYR A 114 -11.64 -10.22 -2.29
C TYR A 114 -11.92 -9.01 -3.19
N VAL A 115 -10.87 -8.31 -3.61
CA VAL A 115 -11.02 -7.16 -4.52
C VAL A 115 -11.59 -7.63 -5.87
N GLU A 116 -11.04 -8.69 -6.46
CA GLU A 116 -11.52 -9.27 -7.72
C GLU A 116 -13.00 -9.67 -7.65
N ASP A 117 -13.39 -10.36 -6.57
CA ASP A 117 -14.77 -10.78 -6.32
C ASP A 117 -15.71 -9.58 -6.16
N ASP A 118 -15.28 -8.52 -5.48
CA ASP A 118 -16.04 -7.28 -5.32
C ASP A 118 -16.28 -6.61 -6.68
N TRP A 119 -15.25 -6.49 -7.52
CA TRP A 119 -15.33 -5.92 -8.87
C TRP A 119 -16.21 -6.72 -9.82
N TRP A 120 -16.20 -8.05 -9.67
CA TRP A 120 -17.06 -8.96 -10.43
C TRP A 120 -18.54 -8.81 -10.05
N GLN A 121 -18.83 -8.59 -8.77
CA GLN A 121 -20.20 -8.50 -8.25
C GLN A 121 -20.89 -7.15 -8.50
N VAL A 122 -20.17 -6.14 -9.02
CA VAL A 122 -20.75 -4.83 -9.35
C VAL A 122 -21.76 -4.94 -10.49
N LYS A 123 -23.00 -4.49 -10.24
CA LYS A 123 -24.10 -4.49 -11.23
C LYS A 123 -24.55 -3.10 -11.67
N PHE A 124 -24.31 -2.09 -10.84
CA PHE A 124 -24.75 -0.72 -11.10
C PHE A 124 -23.59 0.13 -11.60
N LYS A 125 -23.86 0.95 -12.62
CA LYS A 125 -22.86 1.86 -13.21
C LYS A 125 -22.37 2.90 -12.20
N SER A 126 -23.27 3.43 -11.37
CA SER A 126 -22.95 4.36 -10.28
C SER A 126 -21.97 3.78 -9.27
N ASP A 127 -22.17 2.52 -8.87
CA ASP A 127 -21.27 1.81 -7.96
C ASP A 127 -19.89 1.60 -8.60
N ARG A 128 -19.85 1.23 -9.89
CA ARG A 128 -18.60 1.09 -10.65
C ARG A 128 -17.83 2.40 -10.74
N GLU A 129 -18.49 3.52 -11.04
CA GLU A 129 -17.85 4.83 -11.13
C GLU A 129 -17.23 5.27 -9.80
N ARG A 130 -17.91 4.98 -8.68
CA ARG A 130 -17.39 5.25 -7.34
C ARG A 130 -16.18 4.37 -7.01
N MET A 131 -16.25 3.07 -7.28
CA MET A 131 -15.11 2.17 -7.08
C MET A 131 -13.91 2.58 -7.93
N LEU A 132 -14.12 3.03 -9.18
CA LEU A 132 -13.06 3.56 -10.05
C LEU A 132 -12.42 4.83 -9.47
N LYS A 133 -13.21 5.72 -8.86
CA LYS A 133 -12.68 6.92 -8.19
C LYS A 133 -11.72 6.54 -7.07
N TYR A 134 -12.10 5.61 -6.20
CA TYR A 134 -11.23 5.15 -5.08
C TYR A 134 -10.02 4.37 -5.56
N ALA A 135 -10.21 3.48 -6.53
CA ALA A 135 -9.12 2.78 -7.22
C ALA A 135 -8.10 3.76 -7.83
N GLY A 136 -8.57 4.86 -8.42
CA GLY A 136 -7.72 5.93 -8.96
C GLY A 136 -6.88 6.62 -7.89
N ILE A 137 -7.46 6.89 -6.71
CA ILE A 137 -6.73 7.48 -5.57
C ILE A 137 -5.62 6.52 -5.12
N GLY A 138 -5.94 5.24 -4.86
CA GLY A 138 -4.96 4.25 -4.42
C GLY A 138 -3.83 4.04 -5.42
N ARG A 139 -4.18 3.96 -6.72
CA ARG A 139 -3.21 3.84 -7.81
C ARG A 139 -2.30 5.08 -7.90
N ASN A 140 -2.85 6.29 -7.82
CA ASN A 140 -2.07 7.51 -7.89
C ASN A 140 -1.11 7.63 -6.70
N LEU A 141 -1.55 7.31 -5.48
CA LEU A 141 -0.67 7.28 -4.30
C LEU A 141 0.47 6.27 -4.48
N SER A 142 0.16 5.07 -5.00
CA SER A 142 1.18 4.06 -5.30
C SER A 142 2.19 4.55 -6.34
N LEU A 143 1.73 5.22 -7.40
CA LEU A 143 2.60 5.77 -8.45
C LEU A 143 3.48 6.91 -7.91
N ILE A 144 2.95 7.82 -7.10
CA ILE A 144 3.71 8.91 -6.48
C ILE A 144 4.79 8.35 -5.53
N CYS A 145 4.42 7.36 -4.70
CA CYS A 145 5.38 6.66 -3.84
C CYS A 145 6.50 6.01 -4.67
N THR A 146 6.12 5.36 -5.78
CA THR A 146 7.05 4.69 -6.69
C THR A 146 8.03 5.69 -7.32
N THR A 147 7.53 6.76 -7.94
CA THR A 147 8.38 7.72 -8.67
C THR A 147 9.31 8.49 -7.73
N THR A 148 8.83 8.92 -6.57
CA THR A 148 9.64 9.64 -5.58
C THR A 148 10.75 8.75 -5.01
N MET A 149 10.44 7.52 -4.61
CA MET A 149 11.42 6.59 -4.02
C MET A 149 12.47 6.13 -5.04
N TYR A 150 12.06 5.74 -6.25
CA TYR A 150 13.01 5.31 -7.28
C TYR A 150 13.88 6.46 -7.79
N SER A 151 13.35 7.68 -7.93
CA SER A 151 14.16 8.82 -8.37
C SER A 151 15.25 9.18 -7.36
N ALA A 152 14.90 9.34 -6.09
CA ALA A 152 15.88 9.61 -5.03
C ALA A 152 16.87 8.44 -4.88
N GLY A 153 16.38 7.21 -4.94
CA GLY A 153 17.19 6.01 -4.83
C GLY A 153 18.16 5.78 -5.99
N PHE A 154 17.75 6.13 -7.21
CA PHE A 154 18.59 6.10 -8.40
C PHE A 154 19.76 7.07 -8.25
N ILE A 155 19.51 8.31 -7.80
CA ILE A 155 20.57 9.29 -7.57
C ILE A 155 21.56 8.77 -6.52
N TYR A 156 21.05 8.23 -5.41
CA TYR A 156 21.90 7.73 -4.32
C TYR A 156 22.75 6.51 -4.71
N HIS A 157 22.17 5.51 -5.37
CA HIS A 157 22.90 4.28 -5.70
C HIS A 157 23.70 4.34 -6.99
N LEU A 158 23.32 5.20 -7.96
CA LEU A 158 23.97 5.26 -9.27
C LEU A 158 24.79 6.51 -9.55
N ILE A 159 24.44 7.66 -8.96
CA ILE A 159 25.10 8.94 -9.29
C ILE A 159 26.10 9.31 -8.20
N LEU A 160 25.69 9.27 -6.93
CA LEU A 160 26.53 9.67 -5.80
C LEU A 160 27.91 8.98 -5.78
N PRO A 161 28.05 7.66 -6.04
CA PRO A 161 29.36 7.00 -6.01
C PRO A 161 30.34 7.48 -7.08
N PHE A 162 29.87 8.09 -8.17
CA PHE A 162 30.75 8.63 -9.22
C PHE A 162 31.04 10.12 -9.05
N CYS A 163 30.26 10.82 -8.24
CA CYS A 163 30.42 12.25 -8.02
C CYS A 163 31.32 12.60 -6.84
N VAL A 164 31.54 11.68 -5.90
CA VAL A 164 32.35 11.91 -4.70
C VAL A 164 33.71 11.22 -4.83
N GLU A 165 34.76 11.96 -5.21
CA GLU A 165 36.13 11.43 -5.21
C GLU A 165 36.59 11.09 -3.79
N HIS A 166 36.83 9.81 -3.50
CA HIS A 166 37.45 9.38 -2.25
C HIS A 166 38.97 9.21 -2.45
N LYS A 167 39.74 10.23 -2.08
CA LYS A 167 41.21 10.17 -2.08
C LYS A 167 41.68 9.66 -0.74
N LEU A 168 42.35 8.50 -0.72
CA LEU A 168 43.01 7.97 0.47
C LEU A 168 44.52 7.97 0.21
N GLY A 169 45.19 9.08 0.58
CA GLY A 169 46.59 9.31 0.22
C GLY A 169 46.77 9.64 -1.27
N ASN A 170 47.65 8.91 -1.96
CA ASN A 170 48.01 9.13 -3.38
C ASN A 170 47.22 8.23 -4.36
N GLU A 171 46.31 7.39 -3.86
CA GLU A 171 45.49 6.46 -4.64
C GLU A 171 44.04 6.95 -4.68
N THR A 172 43.45 7.00 -5.88
CA THR A 172 42.03 7.33 -6.08
C THR A 172 41.19 6.07 -5.91
N ILE A 173 40.52 5.92 -4.77
CA ILE A 173 39.67 4.76 -4.51
C ILE A 173 38.32 4.98 -5.18
N ARG A 174 37.86 4.00 -5.96
CA ARG A 174 36.53 4.01 -6.58
C ARG A 174 35.45 3.82 -5.49
N PRO A 175 34.52 4.78 -5.29
CA PRO A 175 33.57 4.72 -4.18
C PRO A 175 32.48 3.66 -4.40
N LEU A 176 32.12 2.96 -3.33
CA LEU A 176 30.99 2.02 -3.28
C LEU A 176 29.97 2.54 -2.26
N VAL A 177 28.68 2.43 -2.58
CA VAL A 177 27.58 2.81 -1.66
C VAL A 177 27.67 2.04 -0.34
N TYR A 178 28.00 0.75 -0.43
CA TYR A 178 28.32 -0.10 0.71
C TYR A 178 29.83 -0.38 0.66
N PRO A 179 30.64 0.22 1.54
CA PRO A 179 32.07 -0.03 1.58
C PRO A 179 32.34 -1.49 1.96
N THR A 180 33.30 -2.10 1.28
CA THR A 180 33.69 -3.50 1.50
C THR A 180 34.81 -3.55 2.53
N TYR A 181 34.81 -4.56 3.40
CA TYR A 181 35.88 -4.79 4.37
C TYR A 181 37.24 -4.92 3.68
N SER A 182 38.27 -4.30 4.27
CA SER A 182 39.60 -4.05 3.68
C SER A 182 40.35 -5.32 3.25
N GLU A 183 40.12 -6.45 3.93
CA GLU A 183 40.68 -7.76 3.58
C GLU A 183 40.10 -8.33 2.26
N PHE A 184 38.95 -7.83 1.79
CA PHE A 184 38.44 -8.11 0.44
C PHE A 184 39.05 -7.18 -0.62
N SER A 185 40.32 -6.78 -0.45
CA SER A 185 41.07 -5.81 -1.28
C SER A 185 40.93 -6.01 -2.80
N GLN A 186 40.69 -7.25 -3.25
CA GLN A 186 40.39 -7.59 -4.65
C GLN A 186 39.10 -6.95 -5.21
N SER A 187 38.21 -6.42 -4.36
CA SER A 187 36.93 -5.79 -4.75
C SER A 187 37.10 -4.47 -5.50
N HIS A 188 38.26 -3.82 -5.40
CA HIS A 188 38.56 -2.56 -6.09
C HIS A 188 39.22 -2.75 -7.48
N ILE A 189 39.53 -3.99 -7.85
CA ILE A 189 40.18 -4.34 -9.12
C ILE A 189 39.12 -4.73 -10.16
N SER A 190 39.22 -4.21 -11.40
CA SER A 190 38.34 -4.61 -12.51
C SER A 190 38.68 -6.05 -12.93
N PRO A 191 37.69 -6.96 -13.14
CA PRO A 191 36.24 -6.72 -13.27
C PRO A 191 35.43 -6.85 -11.96
N THR A 192 36.04 -7.25 -10.85
CA THR A 192 35.35 -7.51 -9.57
C THR A 192 34.58 -6.30 -9.06
N TYR A 193 35.15 -5.10 -9.18
CA TYR A 193 34.51 -3.85 -8.79
C TYR A 193 33.16 -3.64 -9.45
N GLU A 194 33.08 -3.87 -10.77
CA GLU A 194 31.86 -3.66 -11.55
C GLU A 194 30.76 -4.65 -11.13
N ILE A 195 31.14 -5.89 -10.81
CA ILE A 195 30.21 -6.92 -10.32
C ILE A 195 29.65 -6.54 -8.94
N VAL A 196 30.51 -6.11 -8.01
CA VAL A 196 30.10 -5.69 -6.66
C VAL A 196 29.22 -4.44 -6.73
N TYR A 197 29.59 -3.48 -7.57
CA TYR A 197 28.79 -2.28 -7.81
C TYR A 197 27.38 -2.62 -8.33
N MET A 198 27.29 -3.48 -9.35
CA MET A 198 26.00 -3.94 -9.88
C MET A 198 25.18 -4.67 -8.82
N ALA A 199 25.82 -5.47 -7.95
CA ALA A 199 25.14 -6.11 -6.82
C ALA A 199 24.58 -5.07 -5.83
N HIS A 200 25.31 -3.98 -5.53
CA HIS A 200 24.80 -2.89 -4.70
C HIS A 200 23.63 -2.13 -5.35
N CYS A 201 23.66 -1.92 -6.66
CA CYS A 201 22.51 -1.35 -7.37
C CYS A 201 21.28 -2.26 -7.29
N MET A 202 21.47 -3.59 -7.44
CA MET A 202 20.40 -4.58 -7.28
C MET A 202 19.88 -4.65 -5.84
N CYS A 203 20.76 -4.44 -4.85
CA CYS A 203 20.40 -4.30 -3.45
C CYS A 203 19.49 -3.08 -3.26
N GLY A 204 19.93 -1.90 -3.71
CA GLY A 204 19.12 -0.67 -3.68
C GLY A 204 17.77 -0.86 -4.37
N TYR A 205 17.76 -1.42 -5.58
CA TYR A 205 16.53 -1.76 -6.31
C TYR A 205 15.58 -2.63 -5.48
N THR A 206 16.09 -3.68 -4.84
CA THR A 206 15.29 -4.59 -4.00
C THR A 206 14.70 -3.84 -2.81
N ILE A 207 15.49 -3.01 -2.13
CA ILE A 207 15.05 -2.21 -0.98
C ILE A 207 13.90 -1.27 -1.39
N TYR A 208 14.07 -0.51 -2.47
CA TYR A 208 13.06 0.42 -2.95
C TYR A 208 11.80 -0.32 -3.40
N THR A 209 11.95 -1.45 -4.10
CA THR A 209 10.82 -2.28 -4.54
C THR A 209 9.98 -2.78 -3.37
N VAL A 210 10.62 -3.21 -2.27
CA VAL A 210 9.92 -3.68 -1.07
C VAL A 210 9.11 -2.56 -0.44
N THR A 211 9.70 -1.37 -0.29
CA THR A 211 9.02 -0.21 0.27
C THR A 211 7.84 0.21 -0.62
N VAL A 212 8.07 0.47 -1.92
CA VAL A 212 7.00 0.96 -2.81
C VAL A 212 5.92 -0.09 -3.05
N GLY A 213 6.28 -1.37 -3.04
CA GLY A 213 5.34 -2.48 -3.15
C GLY A 213 4.44 -2.61 -1.93
N THR A 214 5.00 -2.43 -0.73
CA THR A 214 4.23 -2.40 0.52
C THR A 214 3.26 -1.23 0.55
N CYS A 215 3.77 -0.01 0.31
CA CYS A 215 2.95 1.19 0.32
C CYS A 215 1.88 1.16 -0.77
N GLY A 216 2.20 0.58 -1.94
CA GLY A 216 1.24 0.37 -3.03
C GLY A 216 0.11 -0.59 -2.65
N LEU A 217 0.43 -1.74 -2.03
CA LEU A 217 -0.61 -2.66 -1.52
C LEU A 217 -1.47 -2.00 -0.46
N ALA A 218 -0.86 -1.27 0.47
CA ALA A 218 -1.57 -0.53 1.52
C ALA A 218 -2.54 0.50 0.93
N ALA A 219 -2.07 1.30 -0.04
CA ALA A 219 -2.90 2.29 -0.71
C ALA A 219 -4.08 1.65 -1.44
N ILE A 220 -3.84 0.59 -2.21
CA ILE A 220 -4.90 -0.09 -2.98
C ILE A 220 -5.93 -0.71 -2.04
N PHE A 221 -5.50 -1.45 -1.02
CA PHE A 221 -6.43 -2.14 -0.12
C PHE A 221 -7.22 -1.17 0.76
N ALA A 222 -6.57 -0.15 1.31
CA ALA A 222 -7.26 0.84 2.14
C ALA A 222 -8.28 1.65 1.33
N THR A 223 -7.89 2.15 0.15
CA THR A 223 -8.81 2.93 -0.69
C THR A 223 -9.95 2.06 -1.23
N HIS A 224 -9.71 0.78 -1.54
CA HIS A 224 -10.79 -0.17 -1.89
C HIS A 224 -11.77 -0.35 -0.73
N ALA A 225 -11.27 -0.57 0.50
CA ALA A 225 -12.13 -0.67 1.67
C ALA A 225 -12.97 0.61 1.86
N CYS A 226 -12.36 1.80 1.80
CA CYS A 226 -13.08 3.07 1.89
C CYS A 226 -14.14 3.22 0.80
N GLY A 227 -13.82 2.86 -0.45
CA GLY A 227 -14.77 2.92 -1.56
C GLY A 227 -15.98 2.01 -1.37
N GLN A 228 -15.74 0.79 -0.88
CA GLN A 228 -16.80 -0.17 -0.58
C GLN A 228 -17.69 0.31 0.56
N ILE A 229 -17.12 0.91 1.62
CA ILE A 229 -17.92 1.43 2.74
C ILE A 229 -18.76 2.62 2.31
N GLN A 230 -18.21 3.55 1.53
CA GLN A 230 -19.01 4.66 1.03
C GLN A 230 -20.16 4.18 0.15
N MET A 231 -19.95 3.14 -0.67
CA MET A 231 -21.03 2.52 -1.42
C MET A 231 -22.12 1.95 -0.49
N VAL A 232 -21.75 1.28 0.60
CA VAL A 232 -22.69 0.79 1.63
C VAL A 232 -23.50 1.95 2.24
N LEU A 233 -22.83 3.04 2.64
CA LEU A 233 -23.48 4.22 3.22
C LEU A 233 -24.49 4.86 2.25
N SER A 234 -24.09 5.04 0.99
CA SER A 234 -24.98 5.65 0.00
C SER A 234 -26.18 4.77 -0.34
N ARG A 235 -26.02 3.43 -0.35
CA ARG A 235 -27.16 2.52 -0.51
C ARG A 235 -28.13 2.59 0.66
N LEU A 236 -27.63 2.95 1.85
CA LEU A 236 -28.43 3.13 3.05
C LEU A 236 -29.15 4.49 3.05
N GLU A 237 -28.49 5.57 2.62
CA GLU A 237 -29.13 6.87 2.38
C GLU A 237 -30.24 6.77 1.32
N ASP A 238 -30.00 6.07 0.22
CA ASP A 238 -31.01 5.77 -0.82
C ASP A 238 -32.22 4.99 -0.29
N LEU A 239 -32.07 4.22 0.80
CA LEU A 239 -33.20 3.56 1.46
C LEU A 239 -34.02 4.55 2.29
N LEU A 240 -33.38 5.54 2.91
CA LEU A 240 -34.01 6.56 3.75
C LEU A 240 -34.75 7.62 2.90
N ASP A 241 -34.12 8.07 1.80
CA ASP A 241 -34.64 9.11 0.92
C ASP A 241 -35.70 8.63 -0.09
N GLY A 242 -36.08 7.35 -0.03
CA GLY A 242 -37.04 6.74 -0.94
C GLY A 242 -38.43 7.38 -0.88
N LYS A 243 -38.70 8.31 -1.81
CA LYS A 243 -40.03 8.85 -2.20
C LYS A 243 -41.09 7.80 -2.62
N ASN A 244 -40.81 6.50 -2.52
CA ASN A 244 -41.67 5.39 -2.96
C ASN A 244 -41.59 4.19 -1.99
N PHE A 245 -41.65 4.41 -0.67
CA PHE A 245 -41.72 3.32 0.32
C PHE A 245 -42.85 2.33 0.02
N ASP A 246 -43.95 2.82 -0.57
CA ASP A 246 -45.17 2.06 -0.85
C ASP A 246 -45.07 1.16 -2.10
N GLN A 247 -43.99 1.27 -2.89
CA GLN A 247 -43.77 0.47 -4.12
C GLN A 247 -42.56 -0.49 -4.03
N ILE A 248 -41.88 -0.59 -2.89
CA ILE A 248 -40.68 -1.42 -2.77
C ILE A 248 -41.03 -2.76 -2.12
N PRO A 249 -41.30 -3.84 -2.89
CA PRO A 249 -41.34 -5.15 -2.30
C PRO A 249 -39.96 -5.47 -1.70
N ASN A 250 -39.98 -5.95 -0.46
CA ASN A 250 -38.84 -6.58 0.23
C ASN A 250 -37.73 -5.65 0.79
N ILE A 251 -38.12 -4.60 1.53
CA ILE A 251 -37.19 -3.72 2.30
C ILE A 251 -36.24 -4.54 3.19
N GLN A 252 -36.75 -5.58 3.86
CA GLN A 252 -35.93 -6.46 4.71
C GLN A 252 -34.81 -7.15 3.92
N GLN A 253 -35.09 -7.59 2.69
CA GLN A 253 -34.09 -8.21 1.82
C GLN A 253 -33.00 -7.21 1.39
N ARG A 254 -33.36 -5.94 1.16
CA ARG A 254 -32.38 -4.87 0.85
C ARG A 254 -31.51 -4.53 2.06
N ILE A 255 -32.10 -4.41 3.25
CA ILE A 255 -31.34 -4.20 4.50
C ILE A 255 -30.40 -5.37 4.74
N ALA A 256 -30.87 -6.62 4.58
CA ALA A 256 -30.03 -7.81 4.70
C ALA A 256 -28.86 -7.81 3.70
N ALA A 257 -29.07 -7.33 2.47
CA ALA A 257 -28.01 -7.19 1.48
C ALA A 257 -26.96 -6.14 1.89
N ILE A 258 -27.38 -4.98 2.42
CA ILE A 258 -26.49 -3.92 2.89
C ILE A 258 -25.66 -4.40 4.09
N VAL A 259 -26.30 -5.01 5.09
CA VAL A 259 -25.60 -5.57 6.26
C VAL A 259 -24.59 -6.64 5.82
N LYS A 260 -24.97 -7.53 4.89
CA LYS A 260 -24.06 -8.53 4.34
C LYS A 260 -22.85 -7.89 3.66
N SER A 261 -23.04 -6.86 2.84
CA SER A 261 -21.94 -6.13 2.20
C SER A 261 -21.05 -5.45 3.24
N HIS A 262 -21.62 -4.80 4.26
CA HIS A 262 -20.82 -4.19 5.35
C HIS A 262 -19.95 -5.23 6.06
N VAL A 263 -20.52 -6.36 6.46
CA VAL A 263 -19.80 -7.45 7.13
C VAL A 263 -18.67 -8.00 6.25
N GLN A 264 -18.88 -8.11 4.93
CA GLN A 264 -17.85 -8.53 3.99
C GLN A 264 -16.68 -7.53 3.95
N VAL A 265 -16.97 -6.23 3.89
CA VAL A 265 -15.94 -5.19 3.87
C VAL A 265 -15.16 -5.13 5.18
N MET A 266 -15.85 -5.30 6.32
CA MET A 266 -15.19 -5.37 7.63
C MET A 266 -14.28 -6.59 7.75
N ARG A 267 -14.69 -7.73 7.20
CA ARG A 267 -13.84 -8.93 7.12
C ARG A 267 -12.62 -8.70 6.23
N PHE A 268 -12.78 -8.05 5.09
CA PHE A 268 -11.67 -7.66 4.22
C PHE A 268 -10.69 -6.73 4.96
N ALA A 269 -11.19 -5.67 5.60
CA ALA A 269 -10.38 -4.73 6.36
C ALA A 269 -9.59 -5.40 7.49
N ALA A 270 -10.19 -6.38 8.19
CA ALA A 270 -9.49 -7.16 9.21
C ALA A 270 -8.33 -8.01 8.63
N VAL A 271 -8.51 -8.59 7.44
CA VAL A 271 -7.41 -9.32 6.77
C VAL A 271 -6.32 -8.36 6.30
N VAL A 272 -6.70 -7.18 5.79
CA VAL A 272 -5.74 -6.12 5.38
C VAL A 272 -4.91 -5.66 6.57
N GLU A 273 -5.56 -5.38 7.70
CA GLU A 273 -4.92 -5.03 8.97
C GLU A 273 -3.92 -6.12 9.41
N GLU A 274 -4.33 -7.38 9.40
CA GLU A 274 -3.46 -8.52 9.76
C GLU A 274 -2.25 -8.71 8.81
N VAL A 275 -2.35 -8.25 7.56
CA VAL A 275 -1.27 -8.36 6.57
C VAL A 275 -0.31 -7.18 6.67
N LEU A 276 -0.82 -5.97 6.88
CA LEU A 276 -0.05 -4.74 6.71
C LEU A 276 0.34 -4.07 8.02
N GLN A 277 -0.34 -4.32 9.14
CA GLN A 277 -0.10 -3.59 10.40
C GLN A 277 1.36 -3.65 10.85
N GLU A 278 1.95 -4.85 10.94
CA GLU A 278 3.35 -5.03 11.34
C GLU A 278 4.31 -4.37 10.33
N ILE A 279 4.04 -4.52 9.04
CA ILE A 279 4.92 -4.04 7.98
C ILE A 279 4.90 -2.51 7.90
N CYS A 280 3.72 -1.90 7.98
CA CYS A 280 3.54 -0.45 7.99
C CYS A 280 4.14 0.18 9.25
N LEU A 281 4.05 -0.49 10.41
CA LEU A 281 4.69 -0.01 11.63
C LEU A 281 6.23 0.00 11.48
N VAL A 282 6.80 -1.10 10.99
CA VAL A 282 8.25 -1.19 10.71
C VAL A 282 8.67 -0.13 9.68
N GLU A 283 7.89 0.06 8.62
CA GLU A 283 8.16 1.07 7.59
C GLU A 283 8.14 2.49 8.18
N PHE A 284 7.11 2.82 8.96
CA PHE A 284 6.96 4.12 9.59
C PHE A 284 8.12 4.42 10.56
N THR A 285 8.40 3.50 11.49
CA THR A 285 9.49 3.66 12.45
C THR A 285 10.85 3.75 11.75
N SER A 286 11.10 2.88 10.76
CA SER A 286 12.37 2.91 10.03
C SER A 286 12.54 4.18 9.20
N SER A 287 11.46 4.71 8.62
CA SER A 287 11.47 5.96 7.87
C SER A 287 11.77 7.15 8.77
N LEU A 288 11.17 7.22 9.98
CA LEU A 288 11.46 8.27 10.95
C LEU A 288 12.93 8.27 11.39
N CYS A 289 13.48 7.10 11.74
CA CYS A 289 14.90 6.99 12.07
C CYS A 289 15.79 7.42 10.89
N THR A 290 15.42 7.02 9.67
CA THR A 290 16.16 7.39 8.46
C THR A 290 16.11 8.89 8.18
N ILE A 291 14.96 9.53 8.39
CA ILE A 291 14.78 10.98 8.26
C ILE A 291 15.74 11.73 9.19
N CYS A 292 15.79 11.36 10.48
CA CYS A 292 16.69 11.99 11.44
C CYS A 292 18.17 11.87 11.01
N LEU A 293 18.56 10.71 10.48
CA LEU A 293 19.91 10.48 9.99
C LEU A 293 20.22 11.31 8.73
N LEU A 294 19.27 11.39 7.79
CA LEU A 294 19.42 12.18 6.57
C LEU A 294 19.55 13.67 6.86
N GLU A 295 18.78 14.21 7.81
CA GLU A 295 18.91 15.60 8.27
C GLU A 295 20.32 15.88 8.80
N TYR A 296 20.84 14.97 9.63
CA TYR A 296 22.20 15.07 10.12
C TYR A 296 23.24 15.01 8.99
N TYR A 297 23.05 14.15 7.99
CA TYR A 297 23.97 14.06 6.85
C TYR A 297 23.93 15.31 5.97
N CYS A 298 22.76 15.93 5.79
CA CYS A 298 22.64 17.21 5.11
C CYS A 298 23.46 18.31 5.83
N ILE A 299 23.44 18.34 7.16
CA ILE A 299 24.23 19.31 7.94
C ILE A 299 25.73 19.07 7.75
N LEU A 300 26.18 17.81 7.81
CA LEU A 300 27.58 17.46 7.61
C LEU A 300 28.08 17.84 6.21
N ASP A 301 27.33 17.50 5.17
CA ASP A 301 27.73 17.76 3.79
C ASP A 301 27.65 19.26 3.44
N TRP A 302 26.72 20.00 4.06
CA TRP A 302 26.69 21.46 4.00
C TRP A 302 27.97 22.07 4.58
N GLN A 303 28.41 21.61 5.76
CA GLN A 303 29.65 22.08 6.39
C GLN A 303 30.89 21.73 5.57
N ALA A 304 30.88 20.57 4.89
CA ALA A 304 31.94 20.11 4.00
C ALA A 304 31.91 20.78 2.61
N ASN A 305 30.91 21.63 2.31
CA ASN A 305 30.66 22.22 0.99
C ASN A 305 30.52 21.16 -0.15
N ASP A 306 30.07 19.94 0.20
CA ASP A 306 29.74 18.90 -0.77
C ASP A 306 28.30 19.07 -1.27
N ARG A 307 28.17 19.75 -2.40
CA ARG A 307 26.87 20.05 -3.01
C ARG A 307 26.14 18.83 -3.54
N VAL A 308 26.89 17.80 -4.00
CA VAL A 308 26.28 16.61 -4.60
C VAL A 308 25.75 15.69 -3.51
N GLY A 309 26.53 15.47 -2.45
CA GLY A 309 26.09 14.79 -1.25
C GLY A 309 24.84 15.44 -0.65
N LEU A 310 24.89 16.75 -0.41
CA LEU A 310 23.76 17.53 0.12
C LEU A 310 22.48 17.38 -0.72
N LEU A 311 22.58 17.56 -2.05
CA LEU A 311 21.42 17.43 -2.94
C LEU A 311 20.84 16.02 -2.89
N THR A 312 21.69 15.00 -2.85
CA THR A 312 21.27 13.60 -2.82
C THR A 312 20.55 13.26 -1.52
N TYR A 313 21.12 13.63 -0.36
CA TYR A 313 20.50 13.38 0.94
C TYR A 313 19.21 14.19 1.11
N PHE A 314 19.14 15.41 0.59
CA PHE A 314 17.92 16.21 0.60
C PHE A 314 16.80 15.57 -0.24
N MET A 315 17.12 15.04 -1.43
CA MET A 315 16.14 14.34 -2.26
C MET A 315 15.63 13.05 -1.59
N LEU A 316 16.51 12.30 -0.91
CA LEU A 316 16.11 11.15 -0.09
C LEU A 316 15.20 11.58 1.06
N LEU A 317 15.55 12.66 1.77
CA LEU A 317 14.76 13.20 2.88
C LEU A 317 13.32 13.49 2.43
N VAL A 318 13.18 14.25 1.35
CA VAL A 318 11.86 14.57 0.76
C VAL A 318 11.10 13.29 0.40
N SER A 319 11.77 12.30 -0.20
CA SER A 319 11.13 11.03 -0.54
C SER A 319 10.61 10.26 0.68
N PHE A 320 11.39 10.16 1.75
CA PHE A 320 10.94 9.49 2.99
C PHE A 320 9.82 10.24 3.68
N VAL A 321 9.84 11.58 3.68
CA VAL A 321 8.74 12.40 4.20
C VAL A 321 7.45 12.13 3.44
N PHE A 322 7.50 12.08 2.10
CA PHE A 322 6.33 11.71 1.29
C PHE A 322 5.84 10.29 1.58
N ASN A 323 6.74 9.32 1.77
CA ASN A 323 6.36 7.95 2.12
C ASN A 323 5.61 7.91 3.46
N VAL A 324 6.15 8.58 4.49
CA VAL A 324 5.50 8.71 5.80
C VAL A 324 4.13 9.39 5.67
N PHE A 325 4.03 10.47 4.90
CA PHE A 325 2.76 11.15 4.64
C PHE A 325 1.71 10.21 4.01
N ILE A 326 2.10 9.42 3.01
CA ILE A 326 1.20 8.45 2.36
C ILE A 326 0.74 7.39 3.36
N LEU A 327 1.64 6.88 4.22
CA LEU A 327 1.28 5.91 5.24
C LEU A 327 0.34 6.49 6.29
N CYS A 328 0.55 7.75 6.72
CA CYS A 328 -0.35 8.46 7.62
C CYS A 328 -1.73 8.65 7.01
N TYR A 329 -1.79 9.07 5.74
CA TYR A 329 -3.05 9.22 5.00
C TYR A 329 -3.81 7.88 4.91
N ILE A 330 -3.11 6.79 4.59
CA ILE A 330 -3.69 5.45 4.58
C ILE A 330 -4.15 5.03 5.98
N GLY A 331 -3.38 5.34 7.01
CA GLY A 331 -3.72 5.06 8.40
C GLY A 331 -5.00 5.77 8.83
N GLU A 332 -5.15 7.05 8.49
CA GLU A 332 -6.36 7.84 8.76
C GLU A 332 -7.59 7.22 8.09
N LEU A 333 -7.48 6.85 6.81
CA LEU A 333 -8.53 6.14 6.07
C LEU A 333 -8.97 4.83 6.74
N LEU A 334 -8.03 4.09 7.31
CA LEU A 334 -8.32 2.83 8.02
C LEU A 334 -8.87 3.07 9.44
N MET A 335 -8.46 4.14 10.12
CA MET A 335 -8.90 4.48 11.47
C MET A 335 -10.35 4.97 11.54
N GLU A 336 -10.96 5.39 10.43
CA GLU A 336 -12.40 5.66 10.34
C GLU A 336 -13.26 4.40 10.54
N LYS A 337 -12.63 3.20 10.64
CA LYS A 337 -13.29 1.90 10.86
C LYS A 337 -14.37 1.84 11.94
N PRO A 338 -14.13 2.33 13.17
CA PRO A 338 -15.14 2.32 14.24
C PRO A 338 -16.29 3.28 13.93
N ASN A 339 -16.00 4.40 13.25
CA ASN A 339 -17.02 5.35 12.83
C ASN A 339 -17.99 4.72 11.84
N TRP A 340 -17.51 3.89 10.89
CA TRP A 340 -18.39 3.16 9.97
C TRP A 340 -19.39 2.26 10.68
N ASN A 341 -18.98 1.59 11.76
CA ASN A 341 -19.87 0.75 12.55
C ASN A 341 -20.93 1.57 13.28
N ASN A 342 -20.53 2.69 13.90
CA ASN A 342 -21.46 3.56 14.62
C ASN A 342 -22.46 4.21 13.66
N VAL A 343 -21.98 4.75 12.53
CA VAL A 343 -22.83 5.36 11.50
C VAL A 343 -23.81 4.34 10.93
N LEU A 344 -23.36 3.12 10.61
CA LEU A 344 -24.25 2.07 10.13
C LEU A 344 -25.27 1.68 11.20
N PHE A 345 -24.86 1.54 12.47
CA PHE A 345 -25.76 1.20 13.56
C PHE A 345 -26.83 2.27 13.76
N ASP A 346 -26.44 3.54 13.85
CA ASP A 346 -27.37 4.67 14.00
C ASP A 346 -28.34 4.76 12.82
N GLN A 347 -27.84 4.59 11.59
CA GLN A 347 -28.68 4.61 10.39
C GLN A 347 -29.61 3.39 10.31
N LEU A 348 -29.19 2.19 10.73
CA LEU A 348 -30.06 1.01 10.81
C LEU A 348 -31.14 1.19 11.88
N VAL A 349 -30.79 1.74 13.05
CA VAL A 349 -31.75 2.06 14.11
C VAL A 349 -32.77 3.08 13.61
N SER A 350 -32.32 4.17 12.97
CA SER A 350 -33.19 5.18 12.35
C SER A 350 -34.11 4.57 11.28
N THR A 351 -33.58 3.69 10.42
CA THR A 351 -34.36 2.97 9.40
C THR A 351 -35.43 2.08 10.05
N SER A 352 -35.07 1.34 11.11
CA SER A 352 -36.01 0.47 11.84
C SER A 352 -37.12 1.28 12.54
N ALA A 353 -36.76 2.43 13.12
CA ALA A 353 -37.70 3.34 13.75
C ALA A 353 -38.66 3.95 12.73
N ALA A 354 -38.16 4.37 11.56
CA ALA A 354 -38.96 4.90 10.47
C ALA A 354 -39.92 3.86 9.87
N ILE A 355 -39.50 2.60 9.75
CA ILE A 355 -40.35 1.48 9.33
C ILE A 355 -41.43 1.20 10.39
N SER A 356 -41.07 1.18 11.67
CA SER A 356 -41.99 0.95 12.78
C SER A 356 -43.04 2.06 12.89
N SER A 357 -42.65 3.33 12.77
CA SER A 357 -43.56 4.47 12.85
C SER A 357 -44.56 4.49 11.68
N ARG A 358 -44.11 4.14 10.46
CA ARG A 358 -44.99 4.06 9.28
C ARG A 358 -45.96 2.89 9.33
N SER A 359 -45.52 1.73 9.81
CA SER A 359 -46.38 0.55 10.02
C SER A 359 -47.49 0.84 11.05
N TYR A 360 -47.19 1.67 12.06
CA TYR A 360 -48.16 2.10 13.07
C TYR A 360 -49.18 3.12 12.55
N THR A 361 -48.81 3.98 11.60
CA THR A 361 -49.74 4.91 10.93
C THR A 361 -50.64 4.23 9.92
N ASP A 362 -50.15 3.22 9.20
CA ASP A 362 -50.94 2.47 8.21
C ASP A 362 -52.03 1.62 8.89
N ASN A 363 -51.72 1.02 10.05
CA ASN A 363 -52.70 0.28 10.87
C ASN A 363 -53.82 1.15 11.47
N ARG A 364 -53.64 2.48 11.59
CA ARG A 364 -54.75 3.37 12.03
C ARG A 364 -55.74 3.70 10.92
N HIS A 365 -55.34 3.60 9.65
CA HIS A 365 -56.24 3.83 8.51
C HIS A 365 -57.04 2.57 8.12
N VAL A 366 -56.72 1.40 8.67
CA VAL A 366 -57.40 0.12 8.42
C VAL A 366 -58.31 -0.33 9.58
N GLN A 367 -58.76 0.57 10.46
CA GLN A 367 -59.94 0.30 11.29
C GLN A 367 -61.21 0.82 10.59
N PRO A 368 -62.11 -0.06 10.09
CA PRO A 368 -63.41 0.39 9.60
C PRO A 368 -64.28 0.73 10.81
N SER A 369 -64.73 1.99 10.89
CA SER A 369 -65.83 2.40 11.76
C SER A 369 -67.14 1.78 11.27
N ARG A 370 -67.37 0.50 11.59
CA ARG A 370 -68.72 -0.06 11.66
C ARG A 370 -69.46 0.63 12.82
N LYS A 371 -70.28 1.62 12.50
CA LYS A 371 -71.45 1.98 13.32
C LYS A 371 -72.71 1.98 12.45
N ASN A 372 -73.30 0.80 12.42
CA ASN A 372 -74.72 0.44 12.30
C ASN A 372 -75.72 1.56 11.97
N GLN A 373 -76.35 1.44 10.81
CA GLN A 373 -77.78 1.74 10.62
C GLN A 373 -78.60 0.56 11.19
N CYS A 374 -79.47 0.84 12.16
CA CYS A 374 -80.73 0.10 12.38
C CYS A 374 -81.60 0.86 13.40
N TRP A 375 -82.78 1.26 12.89
CA TRP A 375 -83.96 1.86 13.54
C TRP A 375 -83.85 3.29 14.08
#